data_AF-A0AB34JXK1-F1
#
_entry.id   AF-A0AB34JXK1-F1
#
_cell.length_a   1.000
_cell.length_b   1.000
_cell.length_c   1.000
_cell.angle_alpha   90.00
_cell.angle_beta   90.00
_cell.angle_gamma   90.00
#
_symmetry.space_group_name_H-M   'P 1'
#
loop_
_entity.id
_entity.type
_entity.pdbx_description
1 polymer ?
#
loop_
_entity_poly.entity_id
_entity_poly.type
_entity_poly.pdbx_seq_one_letter_code
_entity_poly.pdbx_strand_id
1 'polypeptide(L)'
;MADAGPSAEGGVSTVSQMSTNPMLNAKLTRLKVQQDVELLSNRVERLRAEERKAKQKVLETKLRGQEIVALQKRNEQLHAAKQLAKQMEEEQLKREMQQQQIKRLEQKKTLKVVYEAMHAAKREDVKLERKIKEENLQMVRSLKQYEIERARQAREAIRKHQLAVSERFEKQRQAHQEFLAQDFINMIAAEDRRREEIENEIAAMEQEERKHIERLRELQEEQRAAYDALEEALAS
;
A
#
# COMPACT_ATOMS: atom_id res chain seq x y z
N MET A 1 13.96 -26.11 69.21
CA MET A 1 13.39 -27.05 68.22
C MET A 1 11.97 -26.57 67.99
N ALA A 2 11.59 -25.92 66.89
CA ALA A 2 12.08 -26.03 65.50
C ALA A 2 11.93 -27.48 64.98
N ASP A 3 11.33 -27.74 63.81
CA ASP A 3 10.97 -26.85 62.69
C ASP A 3 9.76 -27.40 61.89
N ALA A 4 9.47 -26.83 60.71
CA ALA A 4 8.56 -27.30 59.65
C ALA A 4 7.04 -27.09 59.88
N GLY A 5 6.55 -25.91 59.49
CA GLY A 5 5.18 -25.74 59.01
C GLY A 5 5.08 -26.02 57.49
N PRO A 6 3.93 -26.50 56.97
CA PRO A 6 3.78 -26.84 55.55
C PRO A 6 3.48 -25.60 54.69
N SER A 7 4.54 -24.87 54.29
CA SER A 7 4.42 -23.83 53.26
C SER A 7 4.23 -24.47 51.87
N ALA A 8 2.98 -24.45 51.38
CA ALA A 8 2.59 -24.96 50.06
C ALA A 8 1.90 -23.89 49.20
N GLU A 9 2.36 -22.65 49.29
CA GLU A 9 2.06 -21.61 48.29
C GLU A 9 2.96 -21.77 47.05
N GLY A 10 2.63 -21.08 45.95
CA GLY A 10 3.53 -21.00 44.79
C GLY A 10 3.36 -22.11 43.75
N GLY A 11 2.22 -22.79 43.71
CA GLY A 11 1.76 -23.47 42.50
C GLY A 11 1.52 -22.45 41.40
N VAL A 12 2.57 -22.09 40.65
CA VAL A 12 2.50 -21.08 39.59
C VAL A 12 1.55 -21.56 38.51
N SER A 13 0.34 -20.99 38.50
CA SER A 13 -0.68 -21.22 37.48
C SER A 13 -0.08 -20.98 36.10
N THR A 14 0.22 -22.07 35.40
CA THR A 14 0.82 -22.04 34.05
C THR A 14 -0.09 -21.17 33.18
N VAL A 15 0.41 -19.97 32.83
CA VAL A 15 -0.46 -18.90 32.32
C VAL A 15 -1.23 -19.43 31.11
N SER A 16 -2.55 -19.36 31.25
CA SER A 16 -3.55 -19.97 30.36
C SER A 16 -3.04 -20.09 28.92
N GLN A 17 -2.87 -21.33 28.45
CA GLN A 17 -2.76 -21.59 27.02
C GLN A 17 -4.06 -21.09 26.39
N MET A 18 -4.06 -19.83 25.97
CA MET A 18 -5.19 -19.20 25.32
C MET A 18 -5.40 -19.95 24.01
N SER A 19 -6.34 -20.90 24.02
CA SER A 19 -6.86 -21.61 22.86
C SER A 19 -7.74 -20.67 22.01
N THR A 20 -7.18 -19.49 21.74
CA THR A 20 -7.60 -18.56 20.71
C THR A 20 -7.65 -19.34 19.41
N ASN A 21 -8.86 -19.43 18.86
CA ASN A 21 -9.12 -20.14 17.62
C ASN A 21 -8.09 -19.68 16.56
N PRO A 22 -7.39 -20.58 15.86
CA PRO A 22 -6.31 -20.19 14.94
C PRO A 22 -6.80 -19.23 13.84
N MET A 23 -8.06 -19.34 13.41
CA MET A 23 -8.69 -18.40 12.48
C MET A 23 -8.89 -16.99 13.07
N LEU A 24 -9.09 -16.88 14.40
CA LEU A 24 -9.13 -15.60 15.09
C LEU A 24 -7.73 -14.98 15.17
N ASN A 25 -6.70 -15.78 15.44
CA ASN A 25 -5.30 -15.31 15.46
C ASN A 25 -4.82 -14.86 14.07
N ALA A 26 -5.13 -15.61 13.01
CA ALA A 26 -4.86 -15.19 11.63
C ALA A 26 -5.51 -13.83 11.30
N LYS A 27 -6.77 -13.62 11.71
CA LYS A 27 -7.46 -12.33 11.54
C LYS A 27 -6.87 -11.19 12.38
N LEU A 28 -6.52 -11.45 13.65
CA LEU A 28 -5.94 -10.43 14.54
C LEU A 28 -4.53 -10.02 14.09
N THR A 29 -3.69 -10.97 13.66
CA THR A 29 -2.37 -10.68 13.09
C THR A 29 -2.48 -9.92 11.78
N ARG A 30 -3.35 -10.34 10.85
CA ARG A 30 -3.62 -9.58 9.61
C ARG A 30 -4.08 -8.15 9.90
N LEU A 31 -5.01 -7.95 10.84
CA LEU A 31 -5.47 -6.60 11.22
C LEU A 31 -4.35 -5.74 11.80
N LYS A 32 -3.44 -6.32 12.61
CA LYS A 32 -2.28 -5.60 13.11
C LYS A 32 -1.34 -5.19 11.97
N VAL A 33 -1.01 -6.12 11.07
CA VAL A 33 -0.17 -5.85 9.89
C VAL A 33 -0.79 -4.78 8.99
N GLN A 34 -2.13 -4.76 8.84
CA GLN A 34 -2.85 -3.69 8.14
C GLN A 34 -2.72 -2.32 8.84
N GLN A 35 -2.76 -2.27 10.18
CA GLN A 35 -2.51 -1.04 10.94
C GLN A 35 -1.05 -0.57 10.83
N ASP A 36 -0.10 -1.51 10.83
CA ASP A 36 1.33 -1.21 10.65
C ASP A 36 1.60 -0.63 9.23
N VAL A 37 0.90 -1.10 8.19
CA VAL A 37 0.88 -0.49 6.84
C VAL A 37 0.39 0.96 6.86
N GLU A 38 -0.74 1.25 7.51
CA GLU A 38 -1.29 2.62 7.59
C GLU A 38 -0.30 3.58 8.27
N LEU A 39 0.31 3.16 9.37
CA LEU A 39 1.32 3.95 10.09
C LEU A 39 2.58 4.20 9.26
N LEU A 40 3.06 3.18 8.54
CA LEU A 40 4.24 3.27 7.68
C LEU A 40 3.99 4.17 6.46
N SER A 41 2.81 4.06 5.82
CA SER A 41 2.39 4.92 4.72
C SER A 41 2.35 6.40 5.13
N ASN A 42 1.68 6.72 6.25
CA ASN A 42 1.66 8.08 6.81
C ASN A 42 3.08 8.64 7.09
N ARG A 43 4.00 7.77 7.53
CA ARG A 43 5.41 8.12 7.80
C ARG A 43 6.18 8.39 6.51
N VAL A 44 6.01 7.57 5.47
CA VAL A 44 6.59 7.80 4.13
C VAL A 44 6.06 9.09 3.50
N GLU A 45 4.76 9.38 3.61
CA GLU A 45 4.19 10.64 3.12
C GLU A 45 4.78 11.87 3.83
N ARG A 46 4.97 11.79 5.16
CA ARG A 46 5.59 12.87 5.92
C ARG A 46 7.04 13.11 5.49
N LEU A 47 7.82 12.05 5.32
CA LEU A 47 9.20 12.13 4.80
C LEU A 47 9.24 12.70 3.37
N ARG A 48 8.32 12.29 2.49
CA ARG A 48 8.15 12.88 1.14
C ARG A 48 7.76 14.36 1.17
N ALA A 49 7.10 14.84 2.22
CA ALA A 49 6.80 16.26 2.42
C ALA A 49 8.02 17.02 3.00
N GLU A 50 8.77 16.40 3.91
CA GLU A 50 10.02 16.93 4.46
C GLU A 50 11.12 17.04 3.39
N GLU A 51 11.31 16.02 2.54
CA GLU A 51 12.29 16.00 1.44
C GLU A 51 12.05 17.13 0.44
N ARG A 52 10.78 17.39 0.08
CA ARG A 52 10.40 18.51 -0.80
C ARG A 52 10.72 19.87 -0.18
N LYS A 53 10.44 20.06 1.11
CA LYS A 53 10.76 21.30 1.84
C LYS A 53 12.28 21.50 1.97
N ALA A 54 13.05 20.43 2.21
CA ALA A 54 14.50 20.49 2.26
C ALA A 54 15.10 20.91 0.91
N LYS A 55 14.69 20.26 -0.19
CA LYS A 55 15.12 20.63 -1.55
C LYS A 55 14.82 22.09 -1.90
N GLN A 56 13.64 22.59 -1.53
CA GLN A 56 13.31 24.00 -1.74
C GLN A 56 14.25 24.96 -0.99
N LYS A 57 14.56 24.69 0.28
CA LYS A 57 15.52 25.49 1.06
C LYS A 57 16.94 25.44 0.51
N VAL A 58 17.42 24.28 0.08
CA VAL A 58 18.75 24.12 -0.55
C VAL A 58 18.83 24.97 -1.82
N LEU A 59 17.80 24.92 -2.67
CA LEU A 59 17.75 25.71 -3.90
C LEU A 59 17.68 27.23 -3.61
N GLU A 60 16.87 27.65 -2.63
CA GLU A 60 16.78 29.06 -2.20
C GLU A 60 18.13 29.57 -1.66
N THR A 61 18.80 28.79 -0.82
CA THR A 61 20.14 29.13 -0.27
C THR A 61 21.18 29.24 -1.38
N LYS A 62 21.22 28.27 -2.32
CA LYS A 62 22.15 28.29 -3.46
C LYS A 62 21.90 29.46 -4.43
N LEU A 63 20.63 29.76 -4.73
CA LEU A 63 20.26 30.94 -5.52
C LEU A 63 20.69 32.23 -4.80
N ARG A 64 20.48 32.32 -3.48
CA ARG A 64 20.87 33.51 -2.72
C ARG A 64 22.37 33.74 -2.68
N GLY A 65 23.18 32.69 -2.56
CA GLY A 65 24.64 32.77 -2.72
C GLY A 65 25.05 33.26 -4.10
N GLN A 66 24.40 32.74 -5.17
CA GLN A 66 24.64 33.20 -6.54
C GLN A 66 24.23 34.67 -6.76
N GLU A 67 23.13 35.14 -6.15
CA GLU A 67 22.74 36.55 -6.17
C GLU A 67 23.78 37.45 -5.49
N ILE A 68 24.33 37.04 -4.33
CA ILE A 68 25.37 37.78 -3.60
C ILE A 68 26.64 37.90 -4.46
N VAL A 69 27.15 36.78 -4.97
CA VAL A 69 28.36 36.76 -5.84
C VAL A 69 28.15 37.55 -7.14
N ALA A 70 26.95 37.49 -7.73
CA ALA A 70 26.62 38.30 -8.90
C ALA A 70 26.54 39.80 -8.57
N LEU A 71 26.10 40.18 -7.37
CA LEU A 71 26.07 41.57 -6.89
C LEU A 71 27.46 42.09 -6.53
N GLN A 72 28.31 41.30 -5.86
CA GLN A 72 29.74 41.62 -5.65
C GLN A 72 30.42 41.87 -7.00
N LYS A 73 30.37 40.89 -7.91
CA LYS A 73 30.97 41.01 -9.25
C LYS A 73 30.40 42.18 -10.06
N ARG A 74 29.10 42.49 -9.93
CA ARG A 74 28.49 43.67 -10.55
C ARG A 74 28.97 44.97 -9.90
N ASN A 75 29.18 45.01 -8.58
CA ASN A 75 29.69 46.16 -7.87
C ASN A 75 31.17 46.40 -8.19
N GLU A 76 32.00 45.36 -8.26
CA GLU A 76 33.36 45.40 -8.79
C GLU A 76 33.38 45.93 -10.23
N GLN A 77 32.57 45.35 -11.11
CA GLN A 77 32.44 45.82 -12.49
C GLN A 77 31.93 47.25 -12.58
N LEU A 78 31.03 47.69 -11.69
CA LEU A 78 30.59 49.08 -11.62
C LEU A 78 31.65 50.00 -11.01
N HIS A 79 32.55 49.52 -10.15
CA HIS A 79 33.69 50.29 -9.65
C HIS A 79 34.78 50.42 -10.72
N ALA A 80 35.17 49.33 -11.37
CA ALA A 80 36.09 49.33 -12.51
C ALA A 80 35.52 50.13 -13.69
N ALA A 81 34.23 49.97 -14.01
CA ALA A 81 33.56 50.77 -15.02
C ALA A 81 33.30 52.21 -14.59
N LYS A 82 33.27 52.57 -13.29
CA LYS A 82 33.29 53.99 -12.85
C LYS A 82 34.68 54.59 -12.94
N GLN A 83 35.74 53.83 -12.66
CA GLN A 83 37.12 54.27 -12.88
C GLN A 83 37.40 54.47 -14.36
N LEU A 84 37.04 53.47 -15.19
CA LEU A 84 37.16 53.53 -16.64
C LEU A 84 36.17 54.52 -17.26
N ALA A 85 34.95 54.68 -16.73
CA ALA A 85 34.04 55.74 -17.17
C ALA A 85 34.55 57.13 -16.79
N LYS A 86 35.24 57.31 -15.65
CA LYS A 86 35.89 58.59 -15.34
C LYS A 86 37.02 58.89 -16.34
N GLN A 87 37.87 57.91 -16.63
CA GLN A 87 38.89 58.02 -17.69
C GLN A 87 38.27 58.24 -19.08
N MET A 88 37.14 57.58 -19.37
CA MET A 88 36.39 57.73 -20.62
C MET A 88 35.53 58.99 -20.66
N GLU A 89 35.18 59.63 -19.56
CA GLU A 89 34.49 60.92 -19.46
C GLU A 89 35.52 62.05 -19.65
N GLU A 90 36.72 61.87 -19.09
CA GLU A 90 37.95 62.57 -19.47
C GLU A 90 38.31 62.34 -20.97
N GLU A 91 37.73 61.34 -21.67
CA GLU A 91 37.78 61.19 -23.14
C GLU A 91 36.48 61.57 -23.89
N GLN A 92 35.31 61.54 -23.26
CA GLN A 92 33.99 61.74 -23.90
C GLN A 92 33.52 63.18 -23.79
N LEU A 93 34.05 63.96 -22.84
CA LEU A 93 34.14 65.42 -23.02
C LEU A 93 34.93 65.80 -24.29
N LYS A 94 35.77 64.89 -24.83
CA LYS A 94 36.43 65.05 -26.14
C LYS A 94 35.63 64.43 -27.32
N ARG A 95 34.49 63.74 -27.10
CA ARG A 95 33.74 63.00 -28.15
C ARG A 95 32.21 63.23 -28.20
N GLU A 96 31.50 63.49 -27.11
CA GLU A 96 30.03 63.75 -27.12
C GLU A 96 29.63 65.07 -27.77
N MET A 97 30.61 65.79 -28.32
CA MET A 97 30.46 66.73 -29.42
C MET A 97 29.79 66.12 -30.69
N GLN A 98 29.55 64.79 -30.75
CA GLN A 98 29.27 64.04 -31.99
C GLN A 98 28.05 63.08 -31.95
N GLN A 99 26.82 63.63 -31.84
CA GLN A 99 25.53 62.98 -32.22
C GLN A 99 25.02 61.86 -31.25
N GLN A 100 23.73 61.57 -31.02
CA GLN A 100 22.42 61.66 -31.72
C GLN A 100 21.98 60.45 -32.59
N GLN A 101 20.64 60.27 -32.62
CA GLN A 101 19.77 59.51 -33.57
C GLN A 101 19.30 58.08 -33.24
N ILE A 102 17.98 57.83 -33.49
CA ILE A 102 17.31 56.57 -33.90
C ILE A 102 17.39 55.36 -32.92
N LYS A 103 16.35 54.60 -32.52
CA LYS A 103 14.85 54.57 -32.47
C LYS A 103 14.49 53.13 -31.97
N ARG A 104 13.20 52.71 -31.89
CA ARG A 104 12.74 51.48 -31.17
C ARG A 104 11.79 50.55 -31.98
N LEU A 105 11.51 49.39 -31.36
CA LEU A 105 10.32 48.49 -31.39
C LEU A 105 10.57 47.11 -32.06
N GLU A 106 10.24 45.93 -31.50
CA GLU A 106 9.06 45.37 -30.74
C GLU A 106 7.86 44.94 -31.63
N GLN A 107 7.16 43.80 -31.44
CA GLN A 107 7.34 42.55 -30.64
C GLN A 107 6.20 41.53 -30.94
N LYS A 108 6.20 40.32 -30.31
CA LYS A 108 5.02 39.43 -30.01
C LYS A 108 4.40 38.64 -31.22
N LYS A 109 3.62 37.54 -31.10
CA LYS A 109 3.04 36.76 -29.95
C LYS A 109 2.58 35.31 -30.35
N THR A 110 2.67 34.35 -29.40
CA THR A 110 1.73 33.25 -28.95
C THR A 110 0.49 32.76 -29.79
N LEU A 111 -0.15 31.57 -29.64
CA LEU A 111 0.01 30.22 -28.99
C LEU A 111 -1.28 29.35 -29.30
N LYS A 112 -1.39 28.11 -28.74
CA LYS A 112 -2.61 27.27 -28.42
C LYS A 112 -3.11 26.20 -29.44
N VAL A 113 -3.87 25.12 -29.08
CA VAL A 113 -3.90 24.15 -27.92
C VAL A 113 -5.05 23.09 -28.04
N VAL A 114 -4.76 21.77 -27.88
CA VAL A 114 -5.57 20.65 -27.24
C VAL A 114 -6.92 20.26 -27.99
N TYR A 115 -7.74 19.18 -27.81
CA TYR A 115 -8.03 18.17 -26.74
C TYR A 115 -8.76 16.85 -27.21
N GLU A 116 -9.04 15.91 -26.27
CA GLU A 116 -10.23 14.98 -26.16
C GLU A 116 -10.51 13.82 -27.17
N ALA A 117 -11.35 12.76 -26.93
CA ALA A 117 -12.24 12.35 -25.79
C ALA A 117 -12.64 10.82 -25.78
N MET A 118 -13.22 10.34 -24.65
CA MET A 118 -14.36 9.36 -24.41
C MET A 118 -14.45 7.99 -25.18
N HIS A 119 -14.61 6.80 -24.52
CA HIS A 119 -15.80 6.14 -23.85
C HIS A 119 -16.92 5.62 -24.81
N ALA A 120 -17.79 4.61 -24.53
CA ALA A 120 -17.84 3.48 -23.58
C ALA A 120 -19.08 2.54 -23.78
N ALA A 121 -19.07 1.33 -23.15
CA ALA A 121 -20.23 0.50 -22.72
C ALA A 121 -21.15 -0.13 -23.84
N LYS A 122 -22.14 -1.01 -23.61
CA LYS A 122 -22.68 -1.69 -22.38
C LYS A 122 -23.22 -3.13 -22.72
N ARG A 123 -24.19 -3.66 -21.94
CA ARG A 123 -24.73 -5.05 -21.90
C ARG A 123 -26.18 -5.10 -22.51
N GLU A 124 -27.10 -6.08 -22.35
CA GLU A 124 -27.35 -7.16 -21.35
C GLU A 124 -28.50 -8.14 -21.80
N ASP A 125 -28.71 -9.24 -21.06
CA ASP A 125 -30.00 -9.95 -20.77
C ASP A 125 -30.92 -10.60 -21.89
N VAL A 126 -31.87 -11.56 -21.65
CA VAL A 126 -31.99 -12.75 -20.73
C VAL A 126 -33.31 -13.58 -20.94
N LYS A 127 -33.36 -14.86 -20.49
CA LYS A 127 -34.58 -15.71 -20.18
C LYS A 127 -35.50 -16.18 -21.36
N LEU A 128 -36.53 -17.06 -21.23
CA LEU A 128 -37.30 -17.71 -20.11
C LEU A 128 -38.02 -19.02 -20.59
N GLU A 129 -38.24 -20.04 -19.70
CA GLU A 129 -39.40 -21.01 -19.60
C GLU A 129 -39.92 -21.89 -20.81
N ARG A 130 -40.75 -22.97 -20.69
CA ARG A 130 -41.08 -24.03 -19.67
C ARG A 130 -41.98 -25.16 -20.30
N LYS A 131 -42.43 -26.13 -19.48
CA LYS A 131 -43.56 -27.10 -19.68
C LYS A 131 -43.29 -28.28 -20.65
N ILE A 132 -43.97 -29.45 -20.61
CA ILE A 132 -45.16 -29.88 -19.84
C ILE A 132 -45.07 -31.37 -19.39
N LYS A 133 -46.07 -31.80 -18.61
CA LYS A 133 -46.54 -33.16 -18.23
C LYS A 133 -46.69 -34.13 -19.44
N GLU A 134 -47.07 -35.43 -19.36
CA GLU A 134 -48.07 -36.14 -18.53
C GLU A 134 -47.76 -37.66 -18.46
N GLU A 135 -48.76 -38.56 -18.37
CA GLU A 135 -48.65 -40.05 -18.39
C GLU A 135 -47.82 -40.70 -17.24
N ASN A 136 -48.34 -41.27 -16.16
CA ASN A 136 -49.67 -41.73 -15.71
C ASN A 136 -50.04 -43.23 -15.98
N LEU A 137 -49.90 -44.05 -14.92
CA LEU A 137 -50.88 -45.07 -14.47
C LEU A 137 -51.03 -46.40 -15.27
N GLN A 138 -50.40 -47.49 -14.78
CA GLN A 138 -51.00 -48.85 -14.78
C GLN A 138 -50.27 -49.92 -13.91
N MET A 139 -50.95 -51.06 -13.71
CA MET A 139 -50.47 -52.37 -13.22
C MET A 139 -50.06 -52.54 -11.73
N VAL A 140 -51.03 -52.80 -10.84
CA VAL A 140 -50.81 -53.08 -9.40
C VAL A 140 -51.72 -54.21 -8.85
N ARG A 141 -51.67 -55.45 -9.41
CA ARG A 141 -52.63 -56.54 -9.06
C ARG A 141 -52.08 -57.99 -9.09
N SER A 142 -50.91 -58.29 -8.49
CA SER A 142 -50.35 -59.67 -8.52
C SER A 142 -49.49 -60.07 -7.30
N LEU A 143 -49.92 -59.76 -6.07
CA LEU A 143 -49.19 -60.11 -4.83
C LEU A 143 -50.15 -60.55 -3.71
N LYS A 144 -50.10 -61.83 -3.26
CA LYS A 144 -50.63 -62.25 -1.94
C LYS A 144 -50.26 -63.63 -1.33
N GLN A 145 -49.46 -64.47 -1.98
CA GLN A 145 -48.89 -65.69 -1.34
C GLN A 145 -47.36 -65.68 -1.22
N TYR A 146 -46.70 -64.67 -1.82
CA TYR A 146 -45.29 -64.34 -1.64
C TYR A 146 -44.95 -63.93 -0.19
N GLU A 147 -45.94 -63.64 0.65
CA GLU A 147 -45.80 -62.66 1.74
C GLU A 147 -45.10 -63.15 3.00
N ILE A 148 -45.07 -64.45 3.31
CA ILE A 148 -44.45 -64.97 4.55
C ILE A 148 -42.93 -65.14 4.41
N GLU A 149 -42.46 -65.74 3.31
CA GLU A 149 -41.02 -65.76 3.02
C GLU A 149 -40.50 -64.37 2.69
N ARG A 150 -41.27 -63.56 1.94
CA ARG A 150 -41.01 -62.12 1.81
C ARG A 150 -40.96 -61.42 3.16
N ALA A 151 -41.76 -61.79 4.17
CA ALA A 151 -41.67 -61.17 5.50
C ALA A 151 -40.38 -61.56 6.25
N ARG A 152 -39.89 -62.79 6.12
CA ARG A 152 -38.58 -63.19 6.70
C ARG A 152 -37.41 -62.54 5.95
N GLN A 153 -37.39 -62.64 4.62
CA GLN A 153 -36.40 -62.00 3.77
C GLN A 153 -36.44 -60.47 3.93
N ALA A 154 -37.62 -59.86 4.08
CA ALA A 154 -37.75 -58.44 4.38
C ALA A 154 -37.27 -58.10 5.79
N ARG A 155 -37.46 -58.93 6.83
CA ARG A 155 -36.86 -58.67 8.15
C ARG A 155 -35.33 -58.71 8.10
N GLU A 156 -34.75 -59.67 7.40
CA GLU A 156 -33.29 -59.74 7.21
C GLU A 156 -32.76 -58.63 6.29
N ALA A 157 -33.49 -58.27 5.22
CA ALA A 157 -33.17 -57.15 4.34
C ALA A 157 -33.33 -55.80 5.04
N ILE A 158 -34.35 -55.60 5.87
CA ILE A 158 -34.53 -54.42 6.73
C ILE A 158 -33.37 -54.33 7.72
N ARG A 159 -32.94 -55.44 8.35
CA ARG A 159 -31.79 -55.43 9.28
C ARG A 159 -30.48 -55.10 8.57
N LYS A 160 -30.23 -55.71 7.40
CA LYS A 160 -29.06 -55.40 6.54
C LYS A 160 -29.12 -53.96 6.02
N HIS A 161 -30.29 -53.46 5.66
CA HIS A 161 -30.51 -52.09 5.22
C HIS A 161 -30.33 -51.09 6.36
N GLN A 162 -30.83 -51.37 7.57
CA GLN A 162 -30.59 -50.56 8.77
C GLN A 162 -29.09 -50.44 9.10
N LEU A 163 -28.35 -51.55 9.04
CA LEU A 163 -26.89 -51.54 9.21
C LEU A 163 -26.20 -50.73 8.09
N ALA A 164 -26.51 -51.01 6.82
CA ALA A 164 -25.93 -50.28 5.68
C ALA A 164 -26.30 -48.79 5.66
N VAL A 165 -27.49 -48.41 6.17
CA VAL A 165 -27.92 -47.02 6.35
C VAL A 165 -27.17 -46.39 7.53
N SER A 166 -26.97 -47.09 8.64
CA SER A 166 -26.14 -46.61 9.76
C SER A 166 -24.70 -46.36 9.32
N GLU A 167 -24.06 -47.33 8.67
CA GLU A 167 -22.72 -47.18 8.09
C GLU A 167 -22.66 -46.02 7.09
N ARG A 168 -23.69 -45.85 6.26
CA ARG A 168 -23.75 -44.75 5.29
C ARG A 168 -23.86 -43.40 5.98
N PHE A 169 -24.65 -43.28 7.05
CA PHE A 169 -24.73 -42.07 7.85
C PHE A 169 -23.41 -41.79 8.59
N GLU A 170 -22.74 -42.80 9.11
CA GLU A 170 -21.42 -42.64 9.75
C GLU A 170 -20.35 -42.21 8.75
N LYS A 171 -20.26 -42.86 7.59
CA LYS A 171 -19.36 -42.49 6.49
C LYS A 171 -19.67 -41.09 5.95
N GLN A 172 -20.95 -40.72 5.82
CA GLN A 172 -21.36 -39.36 5.43
C GLN A 172 -21.01 -38.32 6.50
N ARG A 173 -21.15 -38.66 7.79
CA ARG A 173 -20.76 -37.79 8.91
C ARG A 173 -19.25 -37.58 8.96
N GLN A 174 -18.46 -38.65 8.79
CA GLN A 174 -17.00 -38.58 8.69
C GLN A 174 -16.56 -37.71 7.51
N ALA A 175 -17.04 -38.00 6.30
CA ALA A 175 -16.73 -37.20 5.11
C ALA A 175 -17.16 -35.72 5.25
N HIS A 176 -18.26 -35.44 5.96
CA HIS A 176 -18.67 -34.06 6.26
C HIS A 176 -17.75 -33.38 7.29
N GLN A 177 -17.28 -34.10 8.31
CA GLN A 177 -16.29 -33.59 9.27
C GLN A 177 -14.92 -33.35 8.62
N GLU A 178 -14.47 -34.24 7.74
CA GLU A 178 -13.25 -34.10 6.94
C GLU A 178 -13.36 -32.90 5.98
N PHE A 179 -14.49 -32.74 5.29
CA PHE A 179 -14.76 -31.59 4.44
C PHE A 179 -14.71 -30.27 5.23
N LEU A 180 -15.34 -30.20 6.39
CA LEU A 180 -15.31 -29.01 7.26
C LEU A 180 -13.90 -28.72 7.79
N ALA A 181 -13.11 -29.76 8.09
CA ALA A 181 -11.72 -29.60 8.50
C ALA A 181 -10.83 -29.07 7.36
N GLN A 182 -11.01 -29.58 6.14
CA GLN A 182 -10.32 -29.10 4.94
C GLN A 182 -10.70 -27.65 4.60
N ASP A 183 -11.99 -27.31 4.66
CA ASP A 183 -12.47 -25.94 4.42
C ASP A 183 -11.88 -24.96 5.45
N PHE A 184 -11.84 -25.34 6.73
CA PHE A 184 -11.22 -24.55 7.79
C PHE A 184 -9.71 -24.34 7.59
N ILE A 185 -8.98 -25.38 7.15
CA ILE A 185 -7.56 -25.28 6.78
C ILE A 185 -7.37 -24.34 5.58
N ASN A 186 -8.22 -24.45 4.55
CA ASN A 186 -8.20 -23.58 3.38
C ASN A 186 -8.49 -22.11 3.74
N MET A 187 -9.42 -21.86 4.68
CA MET A 187 -9.72 -20.52 5.19
C MET A 187 -8.52 -19.89 5.93
N ILE A 188 -7.81 -20.67 6.75
CA ILE A 188 -6.59 -20.21 7.43
C ILE A 188 -5.50 -19.89 6.41
N ALA A 189 -5.19 -20.82 5.51
CA ALA A 189 -4.19 -20.64 4.46
C ALA A 189 -4.49 -19.44 3.52
N ALA A 190 -5.77 -19.08 3.34
CA ALA A 190 -6.17 -17.91 2.59
C ALA A 190 -5.98 -16.58 3.34
N GLU A 191 -6.10 -16.54 4.67
CA GLU A 191 -5.75 -15.36 5.47
C GLU A 191 -4.23 -15.24 5.66
N ASP A 192 -3.51 -16.36 5.80
CA ASP A 192 -2.04 -16.36 5.90
C ASP A 192 -1.38 -15.84 4.61
N ARG A 193 -1.88 -16.23 3.42
CA ARG A 193 -1.42 -15.65 2.14
C ARG A 193 -1.66 -14.15 2.06
N ARG A 194 -2.83 -13.67 2.48
CA ARG A 194 -3.11 -12.21 2.53
C ARG A 194 -2.19 -11.50 3.50
N ARG A 195 -1.88 -12.12 4.64
CA ARG A 195 -0.90 -11.58 5.59
C ARG A 195 0.49 -11.51 4.95
N GLU A 196 0.92 -12.54 4.25
CA GLU A 196 2.19 -12.57 3.50
C GLU A 196 2.23 -11.50 2.39
N GLU A 197 1.15 -11.30 1.63
CA GLU A 197 1.01 -10.22 0.64
C GLU A 197 1.23 -8.83 1.28
N ILE A 198 0.61 -8.58 2.44
CA ILE A 198 0.73 -7.29 3.16
C ILE A 198 2.10 -7.16 3.86
N GLU A 199 2.70 -8.24 4.38
CA GLU A 199 4.06 -8.21 4.95
C GLU A 199 5.12 -7.91 3.88
N ASN A 200 4.91 -8.36 2.63
CA ASN A 200 5.73 -7.95 1.49
C ASN A 200 5.52 -6.47 1.12
N GLU A 201 4.31 -5.93 1.24
CA GLU A 201 4.02 -4.50 1.05
C GLU A 201 4.72 -3.63 2.11
N ILE A 202 4.71 -4.04 3.39
CA ILE A 202 5.50 -3.43 4.47
C ILE A 202 6.99 -3.44 4.10
N ALA A 203 7.53 -4.59 3.70
CA ALA A 203 8.95 -4.71 3.35
C ALA A 203 9.36 -3.80 2.18
N ALA A 204 8.47 -3.57 1.21
CA ALA A 204 8.67 -2.62 0.12
C ALA A 204 8.63 -1.16 0.61
N MET A 205 7.62 -0.79 1.41
CA MET A 205 7.49 0.55 1.98
C MET A 205 8.64 0.89 2.95
N GLU A 206 9.14 -0.06 3.74
CA GLU A 206 10.31 0.15 4.58
C GLU A 206 11.56 0.47 3.77
N GLN A 207 11.74 -0.16 2.60
CA GLN A 207 12.84 0.18 1.70
C GLN A 207 12.69 1.57 1.11
N GLU A 208 11.47 2.03 0.82
CA GLU A 208 11.24 3.43 0.45
C GLU A 208 11.49 4.40 1.60
N GLU A 209 11.08 4.06 2.82
CA GLU A 209 11.30 4.89 4.00
C GLU A 209 12.81 5.12 4.25
N ARG A 210 13.60 4.04 4.17
CA ARG A 210 15.07 4.09 4.29
C ARG A 210 15.68 4.99 3.21
N LYS A 211 15.27 4.84 1.94
CA LYS A 211 15.71 5.69 0.82
C LYS A 211 15.34 7.16 1.00
N HIS A 212 14.17 7.46 1.58
CA HIS A 212 13.77 8.83 1.91
C HIS A 212 14.59 9.41 3.08
N ILE A 213 14.91 8.62 4.10
CA ILE A 213 15.83 9.01 5.19
C ILE A 213 17.24 9.28 4.67
N GLU A 214 17.75 8.44 3.78
CA GLU A 214 19.08 8.59 3.15
C GLU A 214 19.16 9.91 2.37
N ARG A 215 18.21 10.16 1.46
CA ARG A 215 18.12 11.44 0.74
C ARG A 215 17.96 12.64 1.67
N LEU A 216 17.24 12.51 2.78
CA LEU A 216 17.10 13.58 3.77
C LEU A 216 18.42 13.90 4.48
N ARG A 217 19.33 12.92 4.64
CA ARG A 217 20.69 13.15 5.15
C ARG A 217 21.56 13.83 4.09
N GLU A 218 21.57 13.30 2.87
CA GLU A 218 22.28 13.90 1.72
C GLU A 218 21.89 15.38 1.54
N LEU A 219 20.59 15.69 1.63
CA LEU A 219 20.08 17.07 1.54
C LEU A 219 20.46 17.94 2.73
N GLN A 220 20.63 17.38 3.94
CA GLN A 220 21.10 18.13 5.10
C GLN A 220 22.60 18.46 4.99
N GLU A 221 23.39 17.56 4.41
CA GLU A 221 24.81 17.80 4.09
C GLU A 221 24.94 18.81 2.95
N GLU A 222 24.14 18.69 1.89
CA GLU A 222 24.05 19.67 0.80
C GLU A 222 23.58 21.05 1.30
N GLN A 223 22.66 21.11 2.27
CA GLN A 223 22.20 22.36 2.88
C GLN A 223 23.29 23.01 3.75
N ARG A 224 24.09 22.23 4.49
CA ARG A 224 25.26 22.74 5.23
C ARG A 224 26.27 23.35 4.26
N ALA A 225 26.73 22.59 3.28
CA ALA A 225 27.67 23.09 2.27
C ALA A 225 27.16 24.34 1.51
N ALA A 226 25.83 24.46 1.32
CA ALA A 226 25.22 25.65 0.74
C ALA A 226 25.18 26.86 1.69
N TYR A 227 25.11 26.66 3.01
CA TYR A 227 25.28 27.72 4.00
C TYR A 227 26.75 28.08 4.17
N ASP A 228 27.66 27.12 4.27
CA ASP A 228 29.10 27.34 4.43
C ASP A 228 29.64 28.23 3.28
N ALA A 229 29.26 27.92 2.03
CA ALA A 229 29.59 28.72 0.85
C ALA A 229 28.89 30.10 0.79
N LEU A 230 27.76 30.27 1.49
CA LEU A 230 27.07 31.56 1.61
C LEU A 230 27.70 32.42 2.71
N GLU A 231 28.19 31.83 3.80
CA GLU A 231 29.00 32.52 4.82
C GLU A 231 30.35 32.96 4.24
N GLU A 232 31.04 32.12 3.46
CA GLU A 232 32.25 32.49 2.72
C GLU A 232 31.98 33.68 1.78
N ALA A 233 30.91 33.63 0.98
CA ALA A 233 30.51 34.72 0.08
C ALA A 233 29.99 35.98 0.80
N LEU A 234 29.72 35.94 2.11
CA LEU A 234 29.41 37.12 2.93
C LEU A 234 30.64 37.68 3.68
N ALA A 235 31.71 36.90 3.78
CA ALA A 235 32.97 37.29 4.41
C ALA A 235 33.96 37.98 3.44
N SER A 236 33.72 37.89 2.13
CA SER A 236 34.51 38.47 1.03
C SER A 236 34.01 39.84 0.55
#